data_AF-A0A3A8QAG4-F1
#
_entry.id   AF-A0A3A8QAG4-F1
#
_cell.length_a   1.000
_cell.length_b   1.000
_cell.length_c   1.000
_cell.angle_alpha   90.00
_cell.angle_beta   90.00
_cell.angle_gamma   90.00
#
_symmetry.space_group_name_H-M   'P 1'
#
loop_
_entity.id
_entity.type
_entity.pdbx_description
1 polymer ?
#
loop_
_entity_poly.entity_id
_entity_poly.type
_entity_poly.pdbx_seq_one_letter_code
_entity_poly.pdbx_strand_id
1 'polypeptide(L)'
;PSPSPVTAPGPSIAVAPMEGSALKTRAPEVSSQGRPPRMPKKAIAAIECASLSLVAALAAGCPGAQIRPESFTCPDGATEAMEKQLHWAWNGTFLLQLDDRQNRYTNVWFTAGSEVVGVIPEGWNDPEQDAVAPPGTRFYGKAYYLSDKMGRADGPALVVRYDRVRLPGQADYPICFVVEGAVAEFKDGKVKAPNRGVGHVVHRWP
;
A
#
# COMPACT_ATOMS: atom_id res chain seq x y z
N PRO A 1 -34.12 36.57 -30.00
CA PRO A 1 -33.83 36.75 -31.43
C PRO A 1 -32.43 37.38 -31.62
N SER A 2 -31.47 36.55 -32.03
CA SER A 2 -30.12 36.98 -32.46
C SER A 2 -30.14 37.50 -33.89
N PRO A 3 -29.04 38.12 -34.34
CA PRO A 3 -28.30 37.45 -35.40
C PRO A 3 -26.79 37.35 -35.11
N SER A 4 -26.22 36.19 -35.45
CA SER A 4 -24.78 35.97 -35.63
C SER A 4 -24.44 36.01 -37.13
N PRO A 5 -23.21 36.42 -37.51
CA PRO A 5 -22.63 35.98 -38.77
C PRO A 5 -21.20 35.41 -38.59
N VAL A 6 -20.94 34.14 -38.90
CA VAL A 6 -20.56 33.46 -40.19
C VAL A 6 -19.03 33.28 -40.37
N THR A 7 -18.66 31.99 -40.46
CA THR A 7 -17.41 31.24 -40.73
C THR A 7 -16.74 31.61 -42.08
N ALA A 8 -15.42 31.47 -42.31
CA ALA A 8 -14.62 30.26 -42.69
C ALA A 8 -13.21 30.69 -43.23
N PRO A 9 -12.25 29.82 -43.67
CA PRO A 9 -12.12 28.35 -43.64
C PRO A 9 -10.74 27.80 -43.12
N GLY A 10 -10.68 26.49 -42.83
CA GLY A 10 -9.42 25.71 -42.67
C GLY A 10 -8.76 25.33 -44.01
N PRO A 11 -7.55 24.73 -44.03
CA PRO A 11 -7.41 23.25 -44.06
C PRO A 11 -6.10 22.77 -43.36
N SER A 12 -5.68 21.51 -43.27
CA SER A 12 -6.25 20.16 -43.25
C SER A 12 -5.07 19.25 -42.85
N ILE A 13 -5.33 18.32 -41.93
CA ILE A 13 -4.83 16.95 -41.79
C ILE A 13 -3.54 16.56 -42.56
N ALA A 14 -2.56 15.95 -41.87
CA ALA A 14 -2.08 14.59 -42.18
C ALA A 14 -0.86 14.11 -41.35
N VAL A 15 -1.08 12.95 -40.70
CA VAL A 15 -0.24 11.73 -40.78
C VAL A 15 1.08 11.68 -40.00
N ALA A 16 1.09 10.91 -38.90
CA ALA A 16 2.19 9.99 -38.59
C ALA A 16 2.06 8.77 -39.52
N PRO A 17 3.12 8.13 -40.05
CA PRO A 17 4.14 7.45 -39.23
C PRO A 17 5.55 7.39 -39.87
N MET A 18 6.54 6.79 -39.19
CA MET A 18 7.41 5.73 -39.73
C MET A 18 8.59 5.44 -38.80
N GLU A 19 8.63 4.17 -38.40
CA GLU A 19 9.75 3.41 -37.90
C GLU A 19 10.79 3.19 -39.02
N GLY A 20 12.08 3.07 -38.66
CA GLY A 20 13.10 2.45 -39.51
C GLY A 20 14.21 3.38 -40.01
N SER A 21 15.46 3.08 -39.61
CA SER A 21 16.46 2.52 -40.53
C SER A 21 17.89 2.72 -40.04
N ALA A 22 18.65 1.63 -40.16
CA ALA A 22 20.04 1.42 -39.80
C ALA A 22 21.07 2.13 -40.70
N LEU A 23 22.24 2.40 -40.13
CA LEU A 23 23.56 2.49 -40.78
C LEU A 23 24.61 2.25 -39.66
N LYS A 24 25.70 1.47 -39.80
CA LYS A 24 26.27 0.68 -40.88
C LYS A 24 27.39 -0.21 -40.28
N THR A 25 27.46 -1.46 -40.75
CA THR A 25 28.67 -2.19 -41.23
C THR A 25 29.86 -2.47 -40.30
N ARG A 26 30.08 -3.76 -39.98
CA ARG A 26 31.22 -4.53 -40.55
C ARG A 26 31.13 -6.05 -40.31
N ALA A 27 30.98 -6.76 -41.42
CA ALA A 27 31.54 -8.07 -41.77
C ALA A 27 31.59 -8.03 -43.34
N PRO A 28 32.48 -8.72 -44.06
CA PRO A 28 32.83 -10.13 -43.84
C PRO A 28 34.29 -10.50 -44.19
N GLU A 29 34.68 -11.75 -43.90
CA GLU A 29 35.28 -12.61 -44.92
C GLU A 29 35.12 -14.10 -44.54
N VAL A 30 34.96 -14.90 -45.58
CA VAL A 30 34.45 -16.28 -45.62
C VAL A 30 35.57 -17.21 -46.11
N SER A 31 35.36 -18.52 -45.89
CA SER A 31 35.88 -19.68 -46.67
C SER A 31 37.07 -20.40 -46.02
N SER A 32 37.22 -21.72 -46.05
CA SER A 32 36.59 -22.79 -46.84
C SER A 32 36.74 -24.17 -46.16
N GLN A 33 35.88 -25.11 -46.56
CA GLN A 33 35.83 -26.54 -46.24
C GLN A 33 37.13 -27.36 -46.46
N GLY A 34 37.25 -28.54 -45.84
CA GLY A 34 37.98 -29.67 -46.46
C GLY A 34 38.58 -30.81 -45.61
N ARG A 35 37.74 -31.78 -45.19
CA ARG A 35 37.90 -33.26 -44.95
C ARG A 35 39.09 -33.95 -44.21
N PRO A 36 38.83 -35.16 -43.60
CA PRO A 36 39.66 -35.94 -42.63
C PRO A 36 40.48 -37.06 -43.35
N PRO A 37 41.01 -38.18 -42.75
CA PRO A 37 41.04 -38.69 -41.35
C PRO A 37 42.39 -39.30 -40.88
N ARG A 38 42.46 -39.79 -39.62
CA ARG A 38 43.01 -41.11 -39.21
C ARG A 38 43.03 -41.27 -37.67
N MET A 39 42.22 -42.20 -37.14
CA MET A 39 42.42 -42.79 -35.80
C MET A 39 43.50 -43.89 -35.87
N PRO A 40 44.09 -44.33 -34.73
CA PRO A 40 43.55 -45.54 -34.08
C PRO A 40 43.64 -45.61 -32.54
N LYS A 41 42.50 -46.06 -31.96
CA LYS A 41 42.29 -47.15 -30.97
C LYS A 41 42.73 -47.05 -29.49
N LYS A 42 41.76 -47.50 -28.66
CA LYS A 42 41.74 -47.97 -27.25
C LYS A 42 41.57 -46.84 -26.22
N ALA A 43 40.67 -46.89 -25.23
CA ALA A 43 39.94 -48.00 -24.63
C ALA A 43 38.52 -47.56 -24.22
N ILE A 44 37.57 -48.51 -24.29
CA ILE A 44 36.23 -48.37 -23.75
C ILE A 44 36.32 -48.73 -22.26
N ALA A 45 36.06 -47.77 -21.39
CA ALA A 45 35.70 -48.01 -20.00
C ALA A 45 34.36 -47.32 -19.76
N ALA A 46 33.31 -48.13 -19.71
CA ALA A 46 31.99 -47.70 -19.27
C ALA A 46 32.04 -47.52 -17.74
N ILE A 47 31.84 -46.29 -17.26
CA ILE A 47 31.49 -46.02 -15.86
C ILE A 47 30.41 -44.95 -15.88
N GLU A 48 29.19 -45.44 -15.71
CA GLU A 48 28.01 -44.87 -15.04
C GLU A 48 27.81 -43.34 -15.05
N CYS A 49 26.72 -42.92 -15.67
CA CYS A 49 26.07 -41.63 -15.47
C CYS A 49 25.71 -41.42 -13.99
N ALA A 50 26.53 -40.68 -13.25
CA ALA A 50 26.09 -39.99 -12.05
C ALA A 50 25.61 -38.58 -12.42
N SER A 51 24.40 -38.48 -12.98
CA SER A 51 23.70 -37.20 -13.09
C SER A 51 23.25 -36.74 -11.70
N LEU A 52 24.13 -36.05 -10.98
CA LEU A 52 23.75 -35.37 -9.75
C LEU A 52 23.05 -34.05 -10.12
N SER A 53 21.72 -34.13 -10.21
CA SER A 53 20.84 -32.96 -10.09
C SER A 53 21.04 -32.34 -8.72
N LEU A 54 21.73 -31.19 -8.65
CA LEU A 54 21.66 -30.32 -7.48
C LEU A 54 20.64 -29.22 -7.76
N VAL A 55 19.39 -29.52 -7.42
CA VAL A 55 18.30 -28.55 -7.34
C VAL A 55 18.69 -27.49 -6.31
N ALA A 56 18.99 -26.27 -6.75
CA ALA A 56 19.11 -25.14 -5.85
C ALA A 56 17.70 -24.78 -5.37
N ALA A 57 17.36 -25.24 -4.16
CA ALA A 57 16.15 -24.85 -3.45
C ALA A 57 16.22 -23.37 -3.08
N LEU A 58 15.64 -22.50 -3.90
CA LEU A 58 15.19 -21.17 -3.48
C LEU A 58 13.78 -21.30 -2.89
N ALA A 59 13.68 -22.00 -1.76
CA ALA A 59 12.46 -22.08 -0.95
C ALA A 59 12.74 -21.50 0.44
N ALA A 60 13.11 -20.22 0.47
CA ALA A 60 13.05 -19.38 1.67
C ALA A 60 12.83 -17.92 1.23
N GLY A 61 11.82 -17.69 0.39
CA GLY A 61 11.25 -16.35 0.22
C GLY A 61 10.48 -16.01 1.49
N CYS A 62 10.98 -15.03 2.25
CA CYS A 62 10.43 -14.53 3.50
C CYS A 62 8.89 -14.40 3.41
N PRO A 63 8.09 -15.02 4.32
CA PRO A 63 6.68 -14.71 4.44
C PRO A 63 6.54 -13.41 5.25
N GLY A 64 7.06 -12.33 4.70
CA GLY A 64 6.78 -10.98 5.14
C GLY A 64 6.55 -10.21 3.86
N ALA A 65 5.29 -9.95 3.50
CA ALA A 65 4.99 -8.99 2.46
C ALA A 65 5.79 -7.73 2.80
N GLN A 66 6.77 -7.37 1.97
CA GLN A 66 7.56 -6.18 2.18
C GLN A 66 6.61 -5.01 1.93
N ILE A 67 5.94 -4.54 3.00
CA ILE A 67 5.08 -3.38 2.96
C ILE A 67 5.99 -2.24 2.53
N ARG A 68 5.77 -1.73 1.31
CA ARG A 68 6.45 -0.54 0.83
C ARG A 68 6.24 0.54 1.90
N PRO A 69 7.30 1.23 2.35
CA PRO A 69 7.13 2.33 3.29
C PRO A 69 6.15 3.33 2.67
N GLU A 70 4.97 3.44 3.26
CA GLU A 70 4.08 4.54 2.93
C GLU A 70 4.70 5.85 3.41
N SER A 71 4.27 6.96 2.81
CA SER A 71 4.82 8.26 3.20
C SER A 71 4.67 8.49 4.70
N PHE A 72 5.66 9.12 5.32
CA PHE A 72 5.55 9.63 6.69
C PHE A 72 4.78 10.96 6.76
N THR A 73 4.49 11.58 5.59
CA THR A 73 3.61 12.75 5.50
C THR A 73 2.15 12.38 5.35
N CYS A 74 1.31 13.20 5.96
CA CYS A 74 -0.14 13.18 5.78
C CYS A 74 -0.52 13.46 4.31
N PRO A 75 -1.74 13.09 3.89
CA PRO A 75 -2.26 13.44 2.57
C PRO A 75 -2.28 14.96 2.33
N ASP A 76 -2.15 15.36 1.07
CA ASP A 76 -2.25 16.77 0.69
C ASP A 76 -3.60 17.36 1.14
N GLY A 77 -3.56 18.57 1.69
CA GLY A 77 -4.75 19.26 2.20
C GLY A 77 -5.30 18.73 3.53
N ALA A 78 -4.73 17.68 4.13
CA ALA A 78 -5.24 17.11 5.39
C ALA A 78 -5.27 18.12 6.54
N THR A 79 -4.19 18.87 6.76
CA THR A 79 -4.13 19.88 7.82
C THR A 79 -5.18 20.96 7.62
N GLU A 80 -5.35 21.47 6.39
CA GLU A 80 -6.35 22.48 6.09
C GLU A 80 -7.78 21.96 6.25
N ALA A 81 -8.06 20.73 5.80
CA ALA A 81 -9.36 20.11 5.97
C ALA A 81 -9.70 19.91 7.45
N MET A 82 -8.79 19.35 8.25
CA MET A 82 -8.99 19.14 9.68
C MET A 82 -9.23 20.46 10.42
N GLU A 83 -8.39 21.47 10.21
CA GLU A 83 -8.46 22.71 10.99
C GLU A 83 -9.58 23.65 10.52
N LYS A 84 -9.76 23.83 9.20
CA LYS A 84 -10.66 24.85 8.65
C LYS A 84 -12.05 24.33 8.30
N GLN A 85 -12.15 23.06 7.87
CA GLN A 85 -13.42 22.50 7.37
C GLN A 85 -14.08 21.62 8.44
N LEU A 86 -13.30 20.83 9.15
CA LEU A 86 -13.78 19.94 10.21
C LEU A 86 -13.71 20.58 11.60
N HIS A 87 -12.96 21.68 11.76
CA HIS A 87 -12.75 22.38 13.04
C HIS A 87 -12.13 21.48 14.13
N TRP A 88 -11.33 20.51 13.73
CA TRP A 88 -10.61 19.62 14.63
C TRP A 88 -9.31 20.26 15.07
N ALA A 89 -9.13 20.38 16.38
CA ALA A 89 -7.90 20.88 16.96
C ALA A 89 -6.75 19.88 16.78
N TRP A 90 -5.52 20.38 16.66
CA TRP A 90 -4.34 19.54 16.77
C TRP A 90 -4.33 18.77 18.11
N ASN A 91 -3.99 17.49 18.06
CA ASN A 91 -4.07 16.56 19.18
C ASN A 91 -5.50 16.39 19.76
N GLY A 92 -6.53 16.87 19.06
CA GLY A 92 -7.92 16.56 19.36
C GLY A 92 -8.15 15.05 19.31
N THR A 93 -8.96 14.55 20.22
CA THR A 93 -9.17 13.12 20.41
C THR A 93 -10.57 12.69 20.07
N PHE A 94 -10.69 11.52 19.45
CA PHE A 94 -11.99 10.85 19.28
C PHE A 94 -11.95 9.41 19.80
N LEU A 95 -13.05 8.97 20.39
CA LEU A 95 -13.37 7.58 20.65
C LEU A 95 -13.99 6.97 19.38
N LEU A 96 -13.37 5.89 18.89
CA LEU A 96 -13.83 5.16 17.71
C LEU A 96 -13.80 3.65 17.93
N GLN A 97 -14.73 2.96 17.27
CA GLN A 97 -14.54 1.57 16.89
C GLN A 97 -13.54 1.53 15.74
N LEU A 98 -12.53 0.68 15.81
CA LEU A 98 -11.42 0.73 14.86
C LEU A 98 -11.78 0.13 13.50
N ASP A 99 -12.46 -1.02 13.47
CA ASP A 99 -12.94 -1.68 12.25
C ASP A 99 -14.43 -2.00 12.38
N ASP A 100 -15.24 -1.41 11.50
CA ASP A 100 -16.70 -1.55 11.49
C ASP A 100 -17.19 -2.95 11.10
N ARG A 101 -16.34 -3.74 10.45
CA ARG A 101 -16.62 -5.13 10.08
C ARG A 101 -16.56 -6.10 11.25
N GLN A 102 -16.00 -5.65 12.38
CA GLN A 102 -15.72 -6.49 13.54
C GLN A 102 -16.57 -6.09 14.75
N ASN A 103 -16.69 -6.97 15.74
CA ASN A 103 -17.38 -6.63 16.98
C ASN A 103 -16.59 -5.58 17.77
N ARG A 104 -17.26 -4.49 18.17
CA ARG A 104 -16.69 -3.35 18.92
C ARG A 104 -16.06 -3.72 20.27
N TYR A 105 -16.57 -4.74 20.94
CA TYR A 105 -16.23 -5.07 22.33
C TYR A 105 -15.28 -6.27 22.45
N THR A 106 -14.70 -6.73 21.34
CA THR A 106 -13.78 -7.86 21.32
C THR A 106 -12.39 -7.47 20.85
N ASN A 107 -11.41 -8.31 21.16
CA ASN A 107 -10.10 -8.23 20.53
C ASN A 107 -10.18 -8.86 19.13
N VAL A 108 -9.62 -8.16 18.14
CA VAL A 108 -9.70 -8.55 16.72
C VAL A 108 -8.30 -8.59 16.12
N TRP A 109 -8.14 -9.40 15.08
CA TRP A 109 -6.86 -9.53 14.37
C TRP A 109 -6.74 -8.45 13.29
N PHE A 110 -5.76 -7.57 13.44
CA PHE A 110 -5.37 -6.61 12.44
C PHE A 110 -4.18 -7.15 11.66
N THR A 111 -4.20 -6.97 10.33
CA THR A 111 -3.10 -7.32 9.43
C THR A 111 -2.50 -6.02 8.88
N ALA A 112 -1.17 -5.86 8.94
CA ALA A 112 -0.53 -4.64 8.48
C ALA A 112 -0.76 -4.41 6.98
N GLY A 113 -0.96 -3.15 6.59
CA GLY A 113 -1.33 -2.73 5.25
C GLY A 113 -2.78 -3.04 4.86
N SER A 114 -3.56 -3.71 5.71
CA SER A 114 -4.97 -3.99 5.42
C SER A 114 -5.85 -2.78 5.69
N GLU A 115 -6.82 -2.58 4.80
CA GLU A 115 -7.85 -1.56 4.93
C GLU A 115 -8.69 -1.79 6.20
N VAL A 116 -8.98 -0.69 6.88
CA VAL A 116 -9.74 -0.62 8.13
C VAL A 116 -10.68 0.58 8.02
N VAL A 117 -11.93 0.40 8.43
CA VAL A 117 -12.90 1.49 8.50
C VAL A 117 -13.31 1.72 9.94
N GLY A 118 -12.81 2.80 10.53
CA GLY A 118 -13.20 3.23 11.86
C GLY A 118 -14.55 3.94 11.83
N VAL A 119 -15.31 3.85 12.91
CA VAL A 119 -16.61 4.51 13.02
C VAL A 119 -16.75 5.09 14.41
N ILE A 120 -17.31 6.29 14.51
CA ILE A 120 -17.86 6.80 15.77
C ILE A 120 -19.21 6.09 15.98
N PRO A 121 -19.30 5.14 16.91
CA PRO A 121 -20.50 4.37 17.13
C PRO A 121 -21.56 5.20 17.87
N GLU A 122 -22.80 4.77 17.74
CA GLU A 122 -23.89 5.24 18.59
C GLU A 122 -23.67 4.84 20.05
N GLY A 123 -24.19 5.68 20.95
CA GLY A 123 -24.23 5.44 22.39
C GLY A 123 -22.97 5.87 23.16
N TRP A 124 -21.98 6.47 22.50
CA TRP A 124 -20.98 7.28 23.21
C TRP A 124 -21.54 8.67 23.43
N ASN A 125 -21.76 9.02 24.69
CA ASN A 125 -22.26 10.33 25.08
C ASN A 125 -21.06 11.27 25.31
N ASP A 126 -20.43 11.73 24.25
CA ASP A 126 -19.36 12.72 24.29
C ASP A 126 -19.79 13.96 23.49
N PRO A 127 -20.37 14.97 24.17
CA PRO A 127 -20.91 16.16 23.50
C PRO A 127 -19.87 16.96 22.71
N GLU A 128 -18.60 16.94 23.15
CA GLU A 128 -17.52 17.69 22.48
C GLU A 128 -17.14 17.02 21.17
N GLN A 129 -16.99 15.70 21.18
CA GLN A 129 -16.79 14.90 19.98
C GLN A 129 -18.00 15.00 19.05
N ASP A 130 -19.22 14.83 19.55
CA ASP A 130 -20.44 14.78 18.73
C ASP A 130 -20.67 16.10 17.97
N ALA A 131 -20.20 17.23 18.51
CA ALA A 131 -20.31 18.53 17.86
C ALA A 131 -19.47 18.65 16.56
N VAL A 132 -18.37 17.92 16.46
CA VAL A 132 -17.42 18.02 15.33
C VAL A 132 -17.24 16.71 14.55
N ALA A 133 -17.66 15.58 15.12
CA ALA A 133 -17.59 14.25 14.56
C ALA A 133 -18.72 13.40 15.17
N PRO A 134 -19.97 13.56 14.70
CA PRO A 134 -21.13 12.86 15.28
C PRO A 134 -21.10 11.34 15.01
N PRO A 135 -21.94 10.56 15.70
CA PRO A 135 -22.13 9.15 15.42
C PRO A 135 -22.40 8.87 13.94
N GLY A 136 -21.81 7.80 13.43
CA GLY A 136 -21.84 7.45 12.02
C GLY A 136 -20.73 8.11 11.19
N THR A 137 -19.90 8.98 11.76
CA THR A 137 -18.66 9.45 11.11
C THR A 137 -17.74 8.25 10.83
N ARG A 138 -17.28 8.11 9.59
CA ARG A 138 -16.47 6.99 9.11
C ARG A 138 -15.06 7.43 8.77
N PHE A 139 -14.07 6.76 9.33
CA PHE A 139 -12.64 6.97 9.12
C PHE A 139 -12.11 5.84 8.24
N TYR A 140 -11.44 6.15 7.14
CA TYR A 140 -10.89 5.18 6.19
C TYR A 140 -9.37 5.21 6.26
N GLY A 141 -8.76 4.04 6.29
CA GLY A 141 -7.33 3.94 6.49
C GLY A 141 -6.83 2.51 6.57
N LYS A 142 -5.64 2.34 7.14
CA LYS A 142 -4.97 1.03 7.23
C LYS A 142 -4.35 0.80 8.60
N ALA A 143 -4.18 -0.47 8.94
CA ALA A 143 -3.43 -0.90 10.11
C ALA A 143 -1.93 -1.05 9.78
N TYR A 144 -1.07 -0.75 10.73
CA TYR A 144 0.38 -0.88 10.72
C TYR A 144 0.87 -1.34 12.08
N TYR A 145 2.15 -1.68 12.16
CA TYR A 145 2.82 -2.02 13.41
C TYR A 145 4.05 -1.14 13.59
N LEU A 146 4.24 -0.63 14.80
CA LEU A 146 5.48 0.06 15.16
C LEU A 146 6.51 -0.95 15.66
N SER A 147 7.53 -1.18 14.82
CA SER A 147 8.61 -2.15 15.07
C SER A 147 9.62 -1.69 16.12
N ASP A 148 9.76 -0.39 16.38
CA ASP A 148 10.58 0.16 17.46
C ASP A 148 9.99 -0.11 18.85
N LYS A 149 8.69 -0.47 18.90
CA LYS A 149 8.02 -1.01 20.09
C LYS A 149 8.05 -2.56 20.14
N MET A 150 8.63 -3.21 19.13
CA MET A 150 8.82 -4.67 19.08
C MET A 150 9.87 -5.07 20.12
N GLY A 151 9.53 -5.98 21.04
CA GLY A 151 10.46 -6.46 22.09
C GLY A 151 10.15 -5.96 23.51
N ARG A 152 9.08 -5.19 23.72
CA ARG A 152 8.42 -5.18 25.04
C ARG A 152 7.76 -6.53 25.27
N ALA A 153 7.51 -6.89 26.53
CA ALA A 153 6.83 -8.14 26.90
C ALA A 153 5.51 -8.37 26.14
N ASP A 154 4.93 -7.31 25.56
CA ASP A 154 3.63 -7.26 24.90
C ASP A 154 3.66 -7.31 23.35
N GLY A 155 4.83 -7.36 22.68
CA GLY A 155 4.90 -7.35 21.21
C GLY A 155 4.80 -5.95 20.55
N PRO A 156 4.67 -5.83 19.21
CA PRO A 156 4.59 -4.53 18.53
C PRO A 156 3.29 -3.79 18.89
N ALA A 157 3.29 -2.46 18.84
CA ALA A 157 2.03 -1.70 18.98
C ALA A 157 1.22 -1.71 17.68
N LEU A 158 -0.11 -1.80 17.79
CA LEU A 158 -1.00 -1.51 16.68
C LEU A 158 -1.00 0.00 16.42
N VAL A 159 -0.85 0.39 15.16
CA VAL A 159 -1.11 1.76 14.71
C VAL A 159 -2.11 1.71 13.58
N VAL A 160 -3.23 2.39 13.72
CA VAL A 160 -4.18 2.59 12.61
C VAL A 160 -4.05 4.03 12.15
N ARG A 161 -3.69 4.23 10.88
CA ARG A 161 -3.61 5.55 10.25
C ARG A 161 -4.84 5.72 9.37
N TYR A 162 -5.66 6.70 9.65
CA TYR A 162 -6.81 7.07 8.84
C TYR A 162 -6.47 8.32 8.03
N ASP A 163 -6.54 8.18 6.72
CA ASP A 163 -6.16 9.19 5.74
C ASP A 163 -7.36 9.95 5.16
N ARG A 164 -8.58 9.46 5.44
CA ARG A 164 -9.82 10.05 4.94
C ARG A 164 -10.95 9.88 5.94
N VAL A 165 -11.83 10.86 6.03
CA VAL A 165 -13.04 10.80 6.87
C VAL A 165 -14.27 11.19 6.07
N ARG A 166 -15.41 10.62 6.43
CA ARG A 166 -16.73 11.01 5.96
C ARG A 166 -17.65 11.24 7.15
N LEU A 167 -18.07 12.49 7.33
CA LEU A 167 -19.15 12.82 8.25
C LEU A 167 -20.49 12.39 7.64
N PRO A 168 -21.53 12.10 8.45
CA PRO A 168 -22.85 11.75 7.94
C PRO A 168 -23.38 12.80 6.95
N GLY A 169 -23.76 12.35 5.75
CA GLY A 169 -24.31 13.21 4.69
C GLY A 169 -23.31 14.15 4.00
N GLN A 170 -22.01 14.06 4.32
CA GLN A 170 -20.96 14.90 3.72
C GLN A 170 -20.06 14.11 2.76
N ALA A 171 -19.26 14.86 1.99
CA ALA A 171 -18.20 14.29 1.17
C ALA A 171 -17.02 13.75 2.03
N ASP A 172 -16.11 13.05 1.38
CA ASP A 172 -14.87 12.62 1.99
C ASP A 172 -13.88 13.81 2.14
N TYR A 173 -13.23 13.92 3.30
CA TYR A 173 -12.15 14.87 3.56
C TYR A 173 -10.83 14.14 3.78
N PRO A 174 -9.70 14.65 3.24
CA PRO A 174 -8.38 14.14 3.61
C PRO A 174 -8.10 14.50 5.07
N ILE A 175 -7.54 13.55 5.83
CA ILE A 175 -7.21 13.75 7.25
C ILE A 175 -5.89 13.08 7.60
N CYS A 176 -5.42 13.36 8.80
CA CYS A 176 -4.28 12.68 9.39
C CYS A 176 -4.61 12.37 10.85
N PHE A 177 -5.17 11.17 11.04
CA PHE A 177 -5.70 10.74 12.33
C PHE A 177 -5.18 9.36 12.68
N VAL A 178 -4.69 9.20 13.90
CA VAL A 178 -3.97 7.99 14.32
C VAL A 178 -4.57 7.42 15.58
N VAL A 179 -4.75 6.10 15.59
CA VAL A 179 -4.95 5.33 16.82
C VAL A 179 -3.70 4.51 17.08
N GLU A 180 -3.14 4.62 18.27
CA GLU A 180 -2.14 3.69 18.77
C GLU A 180 -2.76 2.80 19.86
N GLY A 181 -2.59 1.49 19.74
CA GLY A 181 -3.19 0.51 20.63
C GLY A 181 -2.19 -0.50 21.16
N ALA A 182 -2.35 -0.88 22.43
CA ALA A 182 -1.70 -2.05 22.97
C ALA A 182 -2.24 -3.33 22.29
N VAL A 183 -1.37 -4.32 22.13
CA VAL A 183 -1.73 -5.61 21.52
C VAL A 183 -1.78 -6.67 22.60
N ALA A 184 -2.75 -7.58 22.50
CA ALA A 184 -2.90 -8.73 23.37
C ALA A 184 -2.10 -9.94 22.87
N GLU A 185 -1.85 -10.01 21.56
CA GLU A 185 -1.16 -11.14 20.94
C GLU A 185 -0.51 -10.69 19.62
N PHE A 186 0.64 -11.27 19.27
CA PHE A 186 1.25 -11.15 17.94
C PHE A 186 1.55 -12.54 17.39
N LYS A 187 0.96 -12.86 16.24
CA LYS A 187 1.05 -14.19 15.63
C LYS A 187 0.88 -14.10 14.12
N ASP A 188 1.67 -14.87 13.39
CA ASP A 188 1.59 -14.97 11.92
C ASP A 188 1.62 -13.61 11.20
N GLY A 189 2.44 -12.67 11.72
CA GLY A 189 2.53 -11.31 11.19
C GLY A 189 1.30 -10.45 11.41
N LYS A 190 0.42 -10.81 12.36
CA LYS A 190 -0.79 -10.09 12.73
C LYS A 190 -0.78 -9.73 14.20
N VAL A 191 -1.43 -8.62 14.55
CA VAL A 191 -1.63 -8.22 15.95
C VAL A 191 -3.10 -8.40 16.33
N LYS A 192 -3.34 -8.87 17.55
CA LYS A 192 -4.66 -8.94 18.15
C LYS A 192 -4.80 -7.79 19.12
N ALA A 193 -5.78 -6.91 18.94
CA ALA A 193 -5.96 -5.73 19.80
C ALA A 193 -7.45 -5.44 20.01
N PRO A 194 -7.83 -4.67 21.05
CA PRO A 194 -9.21 -4.20 21.21
C PRO A 194 -9.69 -3.47 19.96
N ASN A 195 -10.92 -3.74 19.51
CA ASN A 195 -11.52 -3.06 18.36
C ASN A 195 -12.10 -1.67 18.70
N ARG A 196 -11.55 -1.01 19.73
CA ARG A 196 -11.92 0.32 20.19
C ARG A 196 -10.67 1.03 20.68
N GLY A 197 -10.62 2.34 20.48
CA GLY A 197 -9.49 3.15 20.94
C GLY A 197 -9.80 4.64 20.92
N VAL A 198 -8.88 5.38 21.51
CA VAL A 198 -8.80 6.84 21.35
C VAL A 198 -7.84 7.10 20.21
N GLY A 199 -8.27 7.87 19.21
CA GLY A 199 -7.40 8.37 18.17
C GLY A 199 -7.15 9.85 18.30
N HIS A 200 -6.11 10.33 17.64
CA HIS A 200 -5.58 11.68 17.75
C HIS A 200 -5.39 12.31 16.37
N VAL A 201 -5.72 13.60 16.27
CA VAL A 201 -5.37 14.45 15.12
C VAL A 201 -3.88 14.76 15.16
N VAL A 202 -3.17 14.45 14.06
CA VAL A 202 -1.73 14.66 13.94
C VAL A 202 -1.39 15.44 12.66
N HIS A 203 -0.20 16.05 12.59
CA HIS A 203 0.29 16.71 11.36
C HIS A 203 1.32 15.89 10.59
N ARG A 204 1.70 14.73 11.13
CA ARG A 204 2.56 13.72 10.48
C ARG A 204 2.27 12.35 11.10
N TRP A 205 2.57 11.30 10.36
CA TRP A 205 2.44 9.95 10.91
C TRP A 205 3.54 9.67 11.94
N PRO A 206 3.26 8.85 12.97
CA PRO A 206 4.26 8.36 13.90
C PRO A 206 5.21 7.35 13.24
#